data_AF-A0A7C7PUJ2-F1
#
_entry.id   AF-A0A7C7PUJ2-F1
#
_cell.length_a   1.000
_cell.length_b   1.000
_cell.length_c   1.000
_cell.angle_alpha   90.00
_cell.angle_beta   90.00
_cell.angle_gamma   90.00
#
_symmetry.space_group_name_H-M   'P 1'
#
loop_
_entity.id
_entity.type
_entity.pdbx_description
1 polymer ?
#
loop_
_entity_poly.entity_id
_entity_poly.type
_entity_poly.pdbx_seq_one_letter_code
_entity_poly.pdbx_strand_id
1 'polypeptide(L)'
;MTYEEVQQPKANELWGTDAVKRYDAIVFYDMWQQMTDKQRENFVRMLKDDGKGIVVLHHAIASYQDWDEYIRIIGAKYFLTPGKDPDGNPRPRCQYKHGVRMTVHIADRNHPITRGMSDFEIIDETYKGYWVSPKVHVLLTVEHPLSEKKIAWTHTYGKARVVYIQLGHGPTAYRNANYRKLLMRAIRWVAGQLQ
;
A
#
# COMPACT_ATOMS: atom_id res chain seq x y z
N MET A 1 4.43 10.52 -17.53
CA MET A 1 4.99 9.76 -16.40
C MET A 1 5.98 8.80 -17.00
N THR A 2 7.23 8.87 -16.57
CA THR A 2 8.27 7.87 -16.87
C THR A 2 8.45 7.01 -15.63
N TYR A 3 8.95 5.78 -15.80
CA TYR A 3 9.26 4.90 -14.68
C TYR A 3 10.50 4.08 -14.99
N GLU A 4 11.16 3.63 -13.92
CA GLU A 4 12.22 2.61 -13.95
C GLU A 4 11.77 1.48 -13.05
N GLU A 5 11.92 0.24 -13.50
CA GLU A 5 11.66 -0.95 -12.69
C GLU A 5 12.98 -1.45 -12.10
N VAL A 6 12.99 -1.69 -10.78
CA VAL A 6 14.11 -2.34 -10.10
C VAL A 6 13.56 -3.48 -9.26
N GLN A 7 14.14 -4.67 -9.44
CA GLN A 7 13.68 -5.89 -8.79
C GLN A 7 14.45 -6.18 -7.50
N GLN A 8 13.81 -6.88 -6.57
CA GLN A 8 14.45 -7.35 -5.35
C GLN A 8 15.43 -8.51 -5.66
N PRO A 9 16.56 -8.64 -4.94
CA PRO A 9 16.98 -7.80 -3.80
C PRO A 9 17.67 -6.48 -4.18
N LYS A 10 17.96 -6.23 -5.47
CA LYS A 10 18.72 -5.04 -5.93
C LYS A 10 18.02 -3.73 -5.57
N ALA A 11 16.70 -3.71 -5.56
CA ALA A 11 15.93 -2.53 -5.12
C ALA A 11 16.33 -2.06 -3.72
N ASN A 12 16.68 -2.98 -2.81
CA ASN A 12 17.10 -2.62 -1.46
C ASN A 12 18.48 -1.94 -1.39
N GLU A 13 19.28 -2.02 -2.45
CA GLU A 13 20.57 -1.32 -2.53
C GLU A 13 20.41 0.18 -2.84
N LEU A 14 19.23 0.60 -3.31
CA LEU A 14 18.96 2.02 -3.61
C LEU A 14 18.82 2.85 -2.33
N TRP A 15 18.40 2.24 -1.22
CA TRP A 15 18.10 2.95 0.02
C TRP A 15 19.36 3.58 0.60
N GLY A 16 19.33 4.91 0.75
CA GLY A 16 20.45 5.68 1.29
C GLY A 16 21.50 6.08 0.25
N THR A 17 21.25 5.84 -1.04
CA THR A 17 22.08 6.33 -2.15
C THR A 17 21.44 7.56 -2.81
N ASP A 18 22.20 8.29 -3.63
CA ASP A 18 21.64 9.40 -4.41
C ASP A 18 20.72 8.92 -5.55
N ALA A 19 20.77 7.65 -5.94
CA ALA A 19 19.94 7.11 -7.00
C ALA A 19 18.44 7.25 -6.68
N VAL A 20 18.05 7.08 -5.40
CA VAL A 20 16.65 7.19 -4.97
C VAL A 20 16.11 8.63 -5.04
N LYS A 21 17.00 9.63 -4.97
CA LYS A 21 16.62 11.05 -5.04
C LYS A 21 16.10 11.45 -6.41
N ARG A 22 16.44 10.69 -7.45
CA ARG A 22 16.01 10.92 -8.84
C ARG A 22 14.52 10.61 -9.08
N TYR A 23 13.87 9.90 -8.16
CA TYR A 23 12.47 9.52 -8.29
C TYR A 23 11.58 10.39 -7.43
N ASP A 24 10.46 10.89 -7.98
CA ASP A 24 9.49 11.67 -7.20
C ASP A 24 8.67 10.79 -6.24
N ALA A 25 8.42 9.54 -6.63
CA ALA A 25 7.64 8.56 -5.89
C ALA A 25 8.21 7.16 -6.08
N ILE A 26 7.98 6.29 -5.11
CA ILE A 26 8.33 4.86 -5.19
C ILE A 26 7.03 4.04 -5.14
N VAL A 27 6.91 3.04 -6.00
CA VAL A 27 5.74 2.15 -6.06
C VAL A 27 6.19 0.72 -5.79
N PHE A 28 5.62 0.09 -4.78
CA PHE A 28 5.90 -1.30 -4.41
C PHE A 28 4.83 -2.21 -4.96
N TYR A 29 5.24 -3.19 -5.77
CA TYR A 29 4.45 -4.33 -6.24
C TYR A 29 5.32 -5.59 -6.16
N ASP A 30 5.75 -5.91 -4.93
CA ASP A 30 6.56 -7.07 -4.59
C ASP A 30 6.13 -7.63 -3.23
N MET A 31 6.58 -8.84 -2.86
CA MET A 31 6.31 -9.45 -1.55
C MET A 31 7.63 -9.89 -0.88
N TRP A 32 8.63 -9.03 -0.87
CA TRP A 32 9.97 -9.39 -0.39
C TRP A 32 10.07 -9.41 1.14
N GLN A 33 10.93 -10.29 1.70
CA GLN A 33 11.02 -10.50 3.15
C GLN A 33 12.33 -10.05 3.77
N GLN A 34 13.41 -10.03 2.99
CA GLN A 34 14.77 -9.89 3.54
C GLN A 34 15.32 -8.48 3.34
N MET A 35 15.73 -7.86 4.44
CA MET A 35 16.50 -6.61 4.45
C MET A 35 17.53 -6.68 5.56
N THR A 36 18.75 -6.21 5.29
CA THR A 36 19.74 -5.99 6.35
C THR A 36 19.31 -4.83 7.24
N ASP A 37 19.83 -4.75 8.47
CA ASP A 37 19.52 -3.63 9.36
C ASP A 37 19.91 -2.28 8.74
N LYS A 38 21.02 -2.25 8.01
CA LYS A 38 21.44 -1.04 7.29
C LYS A 38 20.43 -0.62 6.22
N GLN A 39 19.86 -1.57 5.49
CA GLN A 39 18.82 -1.29 4.50
C GLN A 39 17.54 -0.79 5.18
N ARG A 40 17.15 -1.38 6.32
CA ARG A 40 15.98 -0.95 7.11
C ARG A 40 16.14 0.48 7.63
N GLU A 41 17.29 0.79 8.21
CA GLU A 41 17.65 2.14 8.67
C GLU A 41 17.57 3.16 7.53
N ASN A 42 18.21 2.85 6.39
CA ASN A 42 18.23 3.75 5.24
C ASN A 42 16.83 3.96 4.66
N PHE A 43 15.99 2.92 4.62
CA PHE A 43 14.61 3.01 4.18
C PHE A 43 13.79 3.93 5.10
N VAL A 44 13.90 3.73 6.41
CA VAL A 44 13.21 4.57 7.40
C VAL A 44 13.66 6.02 7.30
N ARG A 45 14.97 6.27 7.14
CA ARG A 45 15.52 7.62 6.95
C ARG A 45 14.96 8.31 5.71
N MET A 46 14.92 7.60 4.58
CA MET A 46 14.36 8.12 3.33
C MET A 46 12.90 8.56 3.49
N LEU A 47 12.11 7.83 4.28
CA LEU A 47 10.72 8.21 4.55
C LEU A 47 10.61 9.35 5.56
N LYS A 48 11.27 9.22 6.72
CA LYS A 48 11.12 10.17 7.82
C LYS A 48 11.76 11.52 7.53
N ASP A 49 12.96 11.50 6.96
CA ASP A 49 13.82 12.69 6.91
C ASP A 49 13.75 13.35 5.53
N ASP A 50 13.81 12.55 4.46
CA ASP A 50 13.76 13.05 3.08
C ASP A 50 12.32 13.21 2.57
N GLY A 51 11.34 12.59 3.24
CA GLY A 51 9.92 12.70 2.90
C GLY A 51 9.53 12.02 1.59
N LYS A 52 10.31 11.03 1.13
CA LYS A 52 10.02 10.34 -0.14
C LYS A 52 8.68 9.62 -0.06
N GLY A 53 7.74 9.99 -0.92
CA GLY A 53 6.41 9.40 -0.95
C GLY A 53 6.39 8.00 -1.55
N ILE A 54 5.54 7.11 -1.01
CA ILE A 54 5.43 5.72 -1.46
C ILE A 54 3.98 5.29 -1.71
N VAL A 55 3.79 4.46 -2.73
CA VAL A 55 2.55 3.72 -2.96
C VAL A 55 2.84 2.23 -2.79
N VAL A 56 2.13 1.57 -1.88
CA VAL A 56 2.24 0.13 -1.61
C VAL A 56 1.03 -0.55 -2.20
N LEU A 57 1.26 -1.51 -3.10
CA LEU A 57 0.20 -2.15 -3.85
C LEU A 57 0.05 -3.61 -3.46
N HIS A 58 -1.20 -4.02 -3.29
CA HIS A 58 -1.61 -5.41 -3.34
C HIS A 58 -0.82 -6.29 -2.36
N HIS A 59 -0.13 -7.33 -2.84
CA HIS A 59 0.62 -8.27 -2.00
C HIS A 59 1.82 -7.65 -1.25
N ALA A 60 2.21 -6.41 -1.57
CA ALA A 60 3.26 -5.70 -0.82
C ALA A 60 2.87 -5.38 0.63
N ILE A 61 1.59 -5.48 1.01
CA ILE A 61 1.18 -5.48 2.42
C ILE A 61 1.77 -6.65 3.23
N ALA A 62 2.15 -7.74 2.56
CA ALA A 62 2.71 -8.95 3.18
C ALA A 62 4.25 -8.97 3.17
N SER A 63 4.91 -7.91 2.70
CA SER A 63 6.37 -7.78 2.78
C SER A 63 6.86 -7.67 4.23
N TYR A 64 8.13 -8.05 4.44
CA TYR A 64 8.89 -7.82 5.68
C TYR A 64 8.18 -8.27 6.98
N GLN A 65 7.69 -9.51 7.03
CA GLN A 65 6.89 -10.03 8.16
C GLN A 65 7.58 -9.92 9.54
N ASP A 66 8.92 -9.96 9.57
CA ASP A 66 9.72 -9.88 10.80
C ASP A 66 10.12 -8.43 11.17
N TRP A 67 9.56 -7.42 10.50
CA TRP A 67 9.92 -6.03 10.69
C TRP A 67 8.71 -5.17 11.07
N ASP A 68 8.48 -4.99 12.37
CA ASP A 68 7.30 -4.28 12.86
C ASP A 68 7.24 -2.80 12.45
N GLU A 69 8.38 -2.18 12.10
CA GLU A 69 8.39 -0.82 11.57
C GLU A 69 7.65 -0.74 10.22
N TYR A 70 7.69 -1.78 9.41
CA TYR A 70 6.95 -1.80 8.14
C TYR A 70 5.44 -1.66 8.35
N ILE A 71 4.92 -2.31 9.41
CA ILE A 71 3.51 -2.16 9.81
C ILE A 71 3.18 -0.71 10.13
N ARG A 72 4.09 -0.01 10.82
CA ARG A 72 3.95 1.42 11.15
C ARG A 72 4.00 2.30 9.90
N ILE A 73 4.85 1.95 8.94
CA ILE A 73 4.99 2.68 7.68
C ILE A 73 3.70 2.57 6.85
N ILE A 74 3.19 1.36 6.63
CA ILE A 74 2.03 1.15 5.74
C ILE A 74 0.69 1.32 6.45
N GLY A 75 0.67 1.28 7.79
CA GLY A 75 -0.54 1.37 8.60
C GLY A 75 -1.37 0.09 8.65
N ALA A 76 -0.79 -1.07 8.34
CA ALA A 76 -1.47 -2.37 8.36
C ALA A 76 -0.49 -3.55 8.50
N LYS A 77 -1.02 -4.71 8.89
CA LYS A 77 -0.28 -5.98 8.92
C LYS A 77 -1.10 -7.09 8.28
N TYR A 78 -0.58 -7.66 7.19
CA TYR A 78 -1.04 -8.94 6.67
C TYR A 78 -0.27 -10.07 7.34
N PHE A 79 -0.97 -11.12 7.78
CA PHE A 79 -0.43 -12.24 8.53
C PHE A 79 -0.24 -13.46 7.62
N LEU A 80 1.01 -13.75 7.22
CA LEU A 80 1.32 -14.97 6.45
C LEU A 80 1.18 -16.24 7.30
N THR A 81 1.38 -16.12 8.61
CA THR A 81 1.19 -17.16 9.63
C THR A 81 0.44 -16.56 10.83
N PRO A 82 -0.16 -17.38 11.73
CA PRO A 82 -0.78 -16.87 12.94
C PRO A 82 0.22 -16.05 13.78
N GLY A 83 -0.24 -14.94 14.35
CA GLY A 83 0.60 -14.01 15.09
C GLY A 83 -0.21 -13.08 15.99
N LYS A 84 0.37 -11.92 16.34
CA LYS A 84 -0.31 -10.86 17.10
C LYS A 84 -0.30 -9.55 16.33
N ASP A 85 -1.40 -8.81 16.42
CA ASP A 85 -1.45 -7.43 15.95
C ASP A 85 -0.69 -6.48 16.90
N PRO A 86 -0.47 -5.21 16.51
CA PRO A 86 0.23 -4.23 17.34
C PRO A 86 -0.40 -3.96 18.71
N ASP A 87 -1.69 -4.29 18.88
CA ASP A 87 -2.41 -4.16 20.15
C ASP A 87 -2.28 -5.43 21.02
N GLY A 88 -1.52 -6.43 20.56
CA GLY A 88 -1.26 -7.68 21.26
C GLY A 88 -2.33 -8.75 21.06
N ASN A 89 -3.35 -8.50 20.24
CA ASN A 89 -4.45 -9.45 20.03
C ASN A 89 -4.01 -10.57 19.08
N PRO A 90 -4.38 -11.83 19.36
CA PRO A 90 -4.08 -12.94 18.47
C PRO A 90 -4.80 -12.77 17.13
N ARG A 91 -4.09 -13.05 16.04
CA ARG A 91 -4.60 -12.99 14.67
C ARG A 91 -4.29 -14.31 13.95
N PRO A 92 -5.28 -14.93 13.28
CA PRO A 92 -5.01 -16.07 12.42
C PRO A 92 -4.26 -15.62 11.16
N ARG A 93 -3.80 -16.59 10.36
CA ARG A 93 -3.32 -16.34 9.01
C ARG A 93 -4.42 -15.66 8.18
N CYS A 94 -4.05 -14.62 7.43
CA CYS A 94 -4.96 -13.94 6.52
C CYS A 94 -5.37 -14.83 5.34
N GLN A 95 -6.56 -14.58 4.83
CA GLN A 95 -7.14 -15.33 3.72
C GLN A 95 -7.24 -14.44 2.48
N TYR A 96 -7.26 -15.07 1.31
CA TYR A 96 -7.46 -14.38 0.05
C TYR A 96 -8.39 -15.17 -0.89
N LYS A 97 -9.01 -14.47 -1.84
CA LYS A 97 -9.83 -15.09 -2.89
C LYS A 97 -9.73 -14.31 -4.19
N HIS A 98 -9.19 -14.93 -5.24
CA HIS A 98 -9.16 -14.37 -6.60
C HIS A 98 -10.55 -14.32 -7.25
N GLY A 99 -10.71 -13.41 -8.22
CA GLY A 99 -11.83 -13.40 -9.16
C GLY A 99 -13.17 -13.03 -8.54
N VAL A 100 -13.14 -12.28 -7.44
CA VAL A 100 -14.34 -11.84 -6.72
C VAL A 100 -14.81 -10.51 -7.31
N ARG A 101 -16.10 -10.41 -7.63
CA ARG A 101 -16.74 -9.14 -7.97
C ARG A 101 -17.03 -8.35 -6.69
N MET A 102 -16.64 -7.10 -6.65
CA MET A 102 -16.81 -6.20 -5.51
C MET A 102 -17.36 -4.85 -5.96
N THR A 103 -18.29 -4.32 -5.18
CA THR A 103 -18.66 -2.89 -5.20
C THR A 103 -17.71 -2.13 -4.29
N VAL A 104 -16.86 -1.29 -4.88
CA VAL A 104 -15.95 -0.40 -4.17
C VAL A 104 -16.65 0.91 -3.86
N HIS A 105 -16.69 1.28 -2.59
CA HIS A 105 -17.26 2.54 -2.09
C HIS A 105 -16.16 3.57 -1.84
N ILE A 106 -16.39 4.80 -2.27
CA ILE A 106 -15.49 5.93 -1.99
C ILE A 106 -15.82 6.48 -0.59
N ALA A 107 -14.96 6.19 0.39
CA ALA A 107 -15.17 6.56 1.79
C ALA A 107 -14.94 8.05 2.06
N ASP A 108 -13.97 8.66 1.37
CA ASP A 108 -13.75 10.11 1.38
C ASP A 108 -13.79 10.63 -0.06
N ARG A 109 -14.81 11.42 -0.40
CA ARG A 109 -14.99 12.01 -1.74
C ARG A 109 -14.29 13.37 -1.91
N ASN A 110 -13.70 13.91 -0.85
CA ASN A 110 -13.03 15.21 -0.86
C ASN A 110 -11.50 15.05 -0.97
N HIS A 111 -10.94 13.92 -0.54
CA HIS A 111 -9.50 13.67 -0.64
C HIS A 111 -9.01 13.79 -2.10
N PRO A 112 -7.85 14.41 -2.38
CA PRO A 112 -7.41 14.69 -3.75
C PRO A 112 -7.32 13.45 -4.64
N ILE A 113 -6.97 12.30 -4.06
CA ILE A 113 -6.90 11.01 -4.76
C ILE A 113 -8.29 10.59 -5.29
N THR A 114 -9.34 10.75 -4.48
CA THR A 114 -10.69 10.24 -4.74
C THR A 114 -11.68 11.34 -5.17
N ARG A 115 -11.27 12.60 -5.20
CA ARG A 115 -12.12 13.75 -5.57
C ARG A 115 -12.77 13.57 -6.94
N GLY A 116 -14.10 13.60 -6.99
CA GLY A 116 -14.88 13.37 -8.22
C GLY A 116 -14.78 11.93 -8.75
N MET A 117 -14.51 10.95 -7.88
CA MET A 117 -14.74 9.54 -8.15
C MET A 117 -16.07 9.11 -7.53
N SER A 118 -16.76 8.21 -8.23
CA SER A 118 -17.94 7.53 -7.74
C SER A 118 -17.58 6.09 -7.36
N ASP A 119 -18.46 5.46 -6.59
CA ASP A 119 -18.39 4.04 -6.31
C ASP A 119 -18.33 3.25 -7.64
N PHE A 120 -17.63 2.13 -7.65
CA PHE A 120 -17.39 1.37 -8.88
C PHE A 120 -17.29 -0.13 -8.64
N GLU A 121 -17.69 -0.90 -9.65
CA GLU A 121 -17.52 -2.35 -9.69
C GLU A 121 -16.10 -2.72 -10.15
N ILE A 122 -15.54 -3.77 -9.57
CA ILE A 122 -14.29 -4.39 -10.01
C ILE A 122 -14.32 -5.91 -9.77
N ILE A 123 -13.63 -6.67 -10.62
CA ILE A 123 -13.33 -8.09 -10.37
C ILE A 123 -11.85 -8.18 -10.03
N ASP A 124 -11.53 -8.63 -8.82
CA ASP A 124 -10.16 -8.69 -8.31
C ASP A 124 -9.99 -9.77 -7.23
N GLU A 125 -8.82 -9.81 -6.59
CA GLU A 125 -8.58 -10.58 -5.38
C GLU A 125 -9.07 -9.84 -4.12
N THR A 126 -9.69 -10.54 -3.17
CA THR A 126 -9.99 -10.01 -1.83
C THR A 126 -9.00 -10.49 -0.80
N TYR A 127 -8.76 -9.70 0.25
CA TYR A 127 -8.00 -10.09 1.44
C TYR A 127 -8.86 -10.00 2.69
N LYS A 128 -8.74 -10.96 3.61
CA LYS A 128 -9.49 -11.01 4.87
C LYS A 128 -8.58 -11.26 6.07
N GLY A 129 -8.84 -10.55 7.17
CA GLY A 129 -8.23 -10.81 8.48
C GLY A 129 -6.92 -10.07 8.75
N TYR A 130 -6.50 -9.18 7.86
CA TYR A 130 -5.37 -8.29 8.12
C TYR A 130 -5.77 -7.19 9.10
N TRP A 131 -4.81 -6.72 9.88
CA TRP A 131 -5.03 -5.61 10.79
C TRP A 131 -4.79 -4.29 10.06
N VAL A 132 -5.62 -3.29 10.32
CA VAL A 132 -5.48 -1.92 9.80
C VAL A 132 -5.49 -0.96 10.98
N SER A 133 -4.49 -0.09 11.05
CA SER A 133 -4.37 0.91 12.10
C SER A 133 -5.60 1.83 12.13
N PRO A 134 -6.12 2.22 13.31
CA PRO A 134 -7.19 3.21 13.40
C PRO A 134 -6.73 4.61 12.97
N LYS A 135 -5.42 4.84 12.81
CA LYS A 135 -4.83 6.14 12.44
C LYS A 135 -4.70 6.36 10.93
N VAL A 136 -5.08 5.40 10.09
CA VAL A 136 -5.07 5.62 8.63
C VAL A 136 -6.27 6.42 8.19
N HIS A 137 -6.10 7.20 7.13
CA HIS A 137 -7.20 7.91 6.48
C HIS A 137 -7.78 7.06 5.36
N VAL A 138 -8.96 6.48 5.58
CA VAL A 138 -9.56 5.51 4.65
C VAL A 138 -10.08 6.21 3.40
N LEU A 139 -9.69 5.70 2.23
CA LEU A 139 -10.15 6.20 0.94
C LEU A 139 -11.22 5.31 0.31
N LEU A 140 -11.03 3.99 0.38
CA LEU A 140 -11.90 3.01 -0.25
C LEU A 140 -12.33 1.94 0.75
N THR A 141 -13.60 1.55 0.65
CA THR A 141 -14.15 0.41 1.39
C THR A 141 -14.92 -0.55 0.49
N VAL A 142 -15.08 -1.79 0.95
CA VAL A 142 -15.94 -2.82 0.35
C VAL A 142 -16.77 -3.47 1.45
N GLU A 143 -18.04 -3.76 1.16
CA GLU A 143 -18.90 -4.58 2.02
C GLU A 143 -19.02 -5.99 1.40
N HIS A 144 -18.10 -6.89 1.74
CA HIS A 144 -18.06 -8.25 1.19
C HIS A 144 -17.57 -9.26 2.24
N PRO A 145 -18.21 -10.42 2.43
CA PRO A 145 -17.87 -11.38 3.49
C PRO A 145 -16.42 -11.88 3.39
N LEU A 146 -15.91 -12.03 2.18
CA LEU A 146 -14.53 -12.49 1.89
C LEU A 146 -13.48 -11.38 1.92
N SER A 147 -13.86 -10.14 2.23
CA SER A 147 -12.95 -8.99 2.27
C SER A 147 -12.91 -8.35 3.64
N GLU A 148 -11.78 -7.75 3.97
CA GLU A 148 -11.71 -6.70 4.96
C GLU A 148 -12.38 -5.44 4.42
N LYS A 149 -12.94 -4.61 5.32
CA LYS A 149 -13.74 -3.46 4.93
C LYS A 149 -12.91 -2.36 4.29
N LYS A 150 -11.73 -2.04 4.84
CA LYS A 150 -10.87 -0.95 4.39
C LYS A 150 -9.87 -1.48 3.37
N ILE A 151 -9.96 -1.06 2.11
CA ILE A 151 -9.13 -1.64 1.02
C ILE A 151 -8.16 -0.65 0.38
N ALA A 152 -8.26 0.64 0.70
CA ALA A 152 -7.22 1.63 0.40
C ALA A 152 -7.27 2.79 1.39
N TRP A 153 -6.10 3.33 1.71
CA TRP A 153 -5.97 4.41 2.67
C TRP A 153 -4.69 5.22 2.44
N THR A 154 -4.63 6.40 3.05
CA THR A 154 -3.40 7.17 3.20
C THR A 154 -2.91 7.16 4.65
N HIS A 155 -1.61 7.35 4.81
CA HIS A 155 -0.96 7.52 6.09
C HIS A 155 0.23 8.47 5.93
N THR A 156 0.67 9.08 7.03
CA THR A 156 1.90 9.89 7.06
C THR A 156 2.89 9.23 7.98
N TYR A 157 4.09 8.94 7.48
CA TYR A 157 5.18 8.36 8.25
C TYR A 157 6.39 9.30 8.24
N GLY A 158 6.62 10.00 9.36
CA GLY A 158 7.53 11.14 9.40
C GLY A 158 7.09 12.22 8.42
N LYS A 159 7.92 12.56 7.42
CA LYS A 159 7.56 13.51 6.36
C LYS A 159 6.93 12.86 5.13
N ALA A 160 7.01 11.52 5.00
CA ALA A 160 6.54 10.82 3.81
C ALA A 160 5.02 10.66 3.79
N ARG A 161 4.45 10.87 2.61
CA ARG A 161 3.10 10.46 2.24
C ARG A 161 3.12 8.99 1.83
N VAL A 162 2.29 8.18 2.48
CA VAL A 162 2.13 6.75 2.20
C VAL A 162 0.72 6.51 1.71
N VAL A 163 0.58 5.75 0.62
CA VAL A 163 -0.71 5.24 0.15
C VAL A 163 -0.61 3.73 0.07
N TYR A 164 -1.64 3.04 0.56
CA TYR A 164 -1.83 1.62 0.27
C TYR A 164 -3.09 1.40 -0.56
N ILE A 165 -3.01 0.50 -1.53
CA ILE A 165 -4.14 0.06 -2.36
C ILE A 165 -4.11 -1.47 -2.44
N GLN A 166 -5.11 -2.14 -1.89
CA GLN A 166 -5.22 -3.61 -1.90
C GLN A 166 -5.48 -4.17 -3.29
N LEU A 167 -6.27 -3.47 -4.11
CA LEU A 167 -6.59 -3.88 -5.47
C LEU A 167 -5.34 -3.93 -6.36
N GLY A 168 -5.36 -4.80 -7.37
CA GLY A 168 -4.32 -4.86 -8.39
C GLY A 168 -3.76 -6.23 -8.69
N HIS A 169 -4.48 -7.33 -8.45
CA HIS A 169 -3.94 -8.69 -8.59
C HIS A 169 -3.45 -9.01 -10.00
N GLY A 170 -4.17 -8.52 -11.02
CA GLY A 170 -3.87 -8.89 -12.39
C GLY A 170 -4.57 -8.03 -13.43
N PRO A 171 -4.46 -8.41 -14.72
CA PRO A 171 -4.89 -7.57 -15.85
C PRO A 171 -6.34 -7.10 -15.78
N THR A 172 -7.24 -7.89 -15.16
CA THR A 172 -8.64 -7.53 -14.97
C THR A 172 -8.80 -6.24 -14.16
N ALA A 173 -8.05 -6.09 -13.07
CA ALA A 173 -8.05 -4.87 -12.26
C ALA A 173 -7.49 -3.68 -13.06
N TYR A 174 -6.37 -3.87 -13.76
CA TYR A 174 -5.74 -2.82 -14.57
C TYR A 174 -6.57 -2.39 -15.80
N ARG A 175 -7.51 -3.21 -16.27
CA ARG A 175 -8.50 -2.82 -17.30
C ARG A 175 -9.60 -1.90 -16.76
N ASN A 176 -9.80 -1.83 -15.45
CA ASN A 176 -10.76 -0.92 -14.84
C ASN A 176 -10.26 0.54 -14.86
N ALA A 177 -11.02 1.44 -15.50
CA ALA A 177 -10.64 2.84 -15.61
C ALA A 177 -10.60 3.58 -14.27
N ASN A 178 -11.47 3.21 -13.31
CA ASN A 178 -11.48 3.80 -11.97
C ASN A 178 -10.23 3.39 -11.18
N TYR A 179 -9.80 2.13 -11.29
CA TYR A 179 -8.56 1.67 -10.68
C TYR A 179 -7.34 2.40 -11.25
N ARG A 180 -7.23 2.54 -12.58
CA ARG A 180 -6.12 3.31 -13.20
C ARG A 180 -6.13 4.78 -12.76
N LYS A 181 -7.31 5.41 -12.69
CA LYS A 181 -7.48 6.79 -12.20
C LYS A 181 -7.02 6.92 -10.75
N LEU A 182 -7.41 5.98 -9.89
CA LEU A 182 -6.99 5.91 -8.48
C LEU A 182 -5.46 5.80 -8.38
N LEU A 183 -4.86 4.82 -9.04
CA LEU A 183 -3.43 4.56 -8.98
C LEU A 183 -2.61 5.76 -9.47
N MET A 184 -2.97 6.34 -10.61
CA MET A 184 -2.30 7.54 -11.14
C MET A 184 -2.37 8.72 -10.16
N ARG A 185 -3.52 8.92 -9.51
CA ARG A 185 -3.68 9.99 -8.53
C ARG A 185 -2.95 9.71 -7.23
N ALA A 186 -2.89 8.47 -6.78
CA ALA A 186 -2.08 8.06 -5.63
C ALA A 186 -0.60 8.38 -5.86
N ILE A 187 -0.05 7.98 -7.02
CA ILE A 187 1.34 8.26 -7.41
C ILE A 187 1.59 9.78 -7.43
N ARG A 188 0.73 10.56 -8.08
CA ARG A 188 0.86 12.02 -8.12
C ARG A 188 0.76 12.66 -6.74
N TRP A 189 -0.11 12.15 -5.88
CA TRP A 189 -0.30 12.70 -4.53
C TRP A 189 0.91 12.46 -3.64
N VAL A 190 1.50 11.25 -3.67
CA VAL A 190 2.72 10.97 -2.90
C VAL A 190 3.95 11.69 -3.47
N ALA A 191 3.96 11.98 -4.78
CA ALA A 191 4.95 12.82 -5.45
C ALA A 191 4.79 14.34 -5.16
N GLY A 192 3.75 14.76 -4.43
CA GLY A 192 3.48 16.18 -4.17
C GLY A 192 2.88 16.95 -5.35
N GLN A 193 2.48 16.26 -6.42
CA GLN A 193 1.96 16.81 -7.68
C GLN A 193 0.43 16.88 -7.71
N LEU A 194 -0.25 16.51 -6.63
CA LEU A 194 -1.70 16.57 -6.48
C LEU A 194 -2.08 17.05 -5.08
N GLN A 195 -2.97 18.06 -5.00
CA GLN A 195 -3.46 18.71 -3.78
C GLN A 195 -4.99 18.80 -3.73
#